data_AF-A0A914S7E1-F1
#
_entry.id   AF-A0A914S7E1-F1
#
_cell.length_a   1.000
_cell.length_b   1.000
_cell.length_c   1.000
_cell.angle_alpha   90.00
_cell.angle_beta   90.00
_cell.angle_gamma   90.00
#
_symmetry.space_group_name_H-M   'P 1'
#
loop_
_entity.id
_entity.type
_entity.pdbx_description
1 polymer ?
#
loop_
_entity_poly.entity_id
_entity_poly.type
_entity_poly.pdbx_seq_one_letter_code
_entity_poly.pdbx_strand_id
1 'polypeptide(L)'
;MVSVFILCNSIVLFFVVSINITFALNLQEILDFKDPDVQEFSNLITKHHRRHRFKIDDAGEVKRRLGHFRKSKDLIQRFRNKHKNAKFRLNKFSLMSKEEKQQHFGVVLSNRAKSRATRSA
;
A
#
# COMPACT_ATOMS: atom_id res chain seq x y z
N MET A 1 -31.93 -34.99 20.22
CA MET A 1 -30.73 -34.19 20.54
C MET A 1 -29.71 -34.18 19.41
N VAL A 2 -29.37 -35.32 18.81
CA VAL A 2 -28.40 -35.41 17.69
C VAL A 2 -28.80 -34.60 16.44
N SER A 3 -30.09 -34.58 16.08
CA SER A 3 -30.60 -33.82 14.92
C SER A 3 -30.41 -32.31 15.05
N VAL A 4 -30.54 -31.76 16.26
CA VAL A 4 -30.36 -30.33 16.55
C VAL A 4 -28.87 -29.94 16.45
N PHE A 5 -27.98 -30.83 16.88
CA PHE A 5 -26.52 -30.62 16.77
C PHE A 5 -26.04 -30.59 15.33
N ILE A 6 -26.55 -31.49 14.47
CA ILE A 6 -26.20 -31.52 13.05
C ILE A 6 -26.71 -30.25 12.37
N LEU A 7 -27.95 -29.84 12.66
CA LEU A 7 -28.55 -28.63 12.10
C LEU A 7 -27.75 -27.37 12.45
N CYS A 8 -27.33 -27.23 13.72
CA CYS A 8 -26.54 -26.08 14.17
C CYS A 8 -25.17 -26.03 13.48
N ASN A 9 -24.47 -27.16 13.36
CA ASN A 9 -23.18 -27.22 12.67
C ASN A 9 -23.30 -26.91 11.17
N SER A 10 -24.34 -27.40 10.48
CA SER A 10 -24.56 -27.09 9.07
C SER A 10 -24.84 -25.61 8.82
N ILE A 11 -25.56 -24.96 9.74
CA ILE A 11 -25.85 -23.52 9.66
C ILE A 11 -24.56 -22.73 9.85
N VAL A 12 -23.75 -23.05 10.87
CA VAL A 12 -22.47 -22.37 11.11
C VAL A 12 -21.54 -22.52 9.90
N LEU A 13 -21.43 -23.72 9.32
CA LEU A 13 -20.62 -23.94 8.12
C LEU A 13 -21.12 -23.11 6.93
N PHE A 14 -22.44 -23.05 6.72
CA PHE A 14 -23.03 -22.24 5.65
C PHE A 14 -22.74 -20.75 5.82
N PHE A 15 -22.84 -20.21 7.05
CA PHE A 15 -22.52 -18.81 7.33
C PHE A 15 -21.04 -18.50 7.11
N VAL A 16 -20.13 -19.37 7.58
CA VAL A 16 -18.68 -19.19 7.39
C VAL A 16 -18.30 -19.19 5.91
N VAL A 17 -18.86 -20.13 5.13
CA VAL A 17 -18.62 -20.20 3.67
C VAL A 17 -19.19 -18.95 2.98
N SER A 18 -20.41 -18.53 3.32
CA SER A 18 -21.04 -17.34 2.75
C SER A 18 -20.25 -16.05 3.03
N ILE A 19 -19.71 -15.89 4.25
CA ILE A 19 -18.86 -14.75 4.60
C ILE A 19 -17.55 -14.75 3.80
N ASN A 20 -16.90 -15.92 3.67
CA ASN A 20 -15.66 -16.03 2.90
C ASN A 20 -15.86 -15.76 1.40
N ILE A 21 -16.94 -16.26 0.81
CA ILE A 21 -17.29 -15.98 -0.60
C ILE A 21 -17.61 -14.49 -0.79
N THR A 22 -18.42 -13.90 0.09
CA THR A 22 -18.76 -12.47 0.04
C THR A 22 -17.51 -11.60 0.15
N PHE A 23 -16.59 -11.95 1.05
CA PHE A 23 -15.31 -11.26 1.18
C PHE A 23 -14.46 -11.40 -0.09
N ALA A 24 -14.36 -12.60 -0.67
CA ALA A 24 -13.59 -12.85 -1.89
C ALA A 24 -14.14 -12.07 -3.11
N LEU A 25 -15.46 -12.00 -3.26
CA LEU A 25 -16.13 -11.20 -4.31
C LEU A 25 -15.87 -9.71 -4.13
N ASN A 26 -16.00 -9.19 -2.91
CA ASN A 26 -15.74 -7.78 -2.59
C ASN A 26 -14.25 -7.42 -2.78
N LEU A 27 -13.34 -8.36 -2.49
CA LEU A 27 -11.91 -8.19 -2.75
C LEU A 27 -11.60 -8.13 -4.26
N GLN A 28 -12.26 -8.97 -5.06
CA GLN A 28 -12.16 -8.95 -6.52
C GLN A 28 -12.73 -7.67 -7.13
N GLU A 29 -13.82 -7.13 -6.59
CA GLU A 29 -14.42 -5.88 -7.05
C GLU A 29 -13.54 -4.65 -6.72
N ILE A 30 -12.81 -4.69 -5.60
CA ILE A 30 -11.88 -3.62 -5.19
C ILE A 30 -10.53 -3.70 -5.94
N LEU A 31 -10.09 -4.90 -6.31
CA LEU A 31 -8.86 -5.15 -7.05
C LEU A 31 -9.21 -5.62 -8.46
N ASP A 32 -9.47 -4.68 -9.35
CA ASP A 32 -9.51 -4.98 -10.79
C ASP A 32 -8.08 -5.32 -11.26
N PHE A 33 -7.68 -6.58 -11.09
CA PHE A 33 -6.34 -7.09 -11.37
C PHE A 33 -5.93 -6.98 -12.86
N LYS A 34 -6.84 -6.50 -13.73
CA LYS A 34 -6.54 -6.15 -15.13
C LYS A 34 -5.93 -4.76 -15.30
N ASP A 35 -5.95 -3.92 -14.26
CA ASP A 35 -5.36 -2.58 -14.31
C ASP A 35 -3.81 -2.67 -14.25
N PRO A 36 -3.08 -2.23 -15.30
CA PRO A 36 -1.62 -2.22 -15.31
C PRO A 36 -1.01 -1.40 -14.16
N ASP A 37 -1.73 -0.40 -13.63
CA ASP A 37 -1.27 0.38 -12.48
C ASP A 37 -1.28 -0.43 -11.19
N VAL A 38 -2.26 -1.32 -11.03
CA VAL A 38 -2.35 -2.22 -9.86
C VAL A 38 -1.19 -3.22 -9.89
N GLN A 39 -0.86 -3.75 -11.06
CA GLN A 39 0.29 -4.65 -11.22
C GLN A 39 1.62 -3.94 -10.95
N GLU A 40 1.82 -2.73 -11.45
CA GLU A 40 3.04 -1.95 -11.22
C GLU A 40 3.17 -1.54 -9.75
N PHE A 41 2.06 -1.16 -9.11
CA PHE A 41 1.97 -0.90 -7.68
C PHE A 41 2.34 -2.13 -6.84
N SER A 42 1.77 -3.30 -7.17
CA SER A 42 2.09 -4.57 -6.50
C SER A 42 3.58 -4.89 -6.59
N ASN A 43 4.16 -4.79 -7.79
CA ASN A 43 5.61 -4.99 -8.00
C ASN A 43 6.46 -4.01 -7.19
N LEU A 44 6.05 -2.74 -7.11
CA LEU A 44 6.74 -1.72 -6.34
C LEU A 44 6.68 -2.01 -4.83
N ILE A 45 5.52 -2.44 -4.33
CA ILE A 45 5.36 -2.88 -2.94
C ILE A 45 6.25 -4.08 -2.68
N THR A 46 6.19 -5.15 -3.47
CA THR A 46 7.01 -6.35 -3.25
C THR A 46 8.50 -6.02 -3.21
N LYS A 47 8.96 -5.13 -4.10
CA LYS A 47 10.35 -4.65 -4.14
C LYS A 47 10.77 -3.93 -2.85
N HIS A 48 9.88 -3.12 -2.27
CA HIS A 48 10.20 -2.29 -1.10
C HIS A 48 9.79 -2.90 0.25
N HIS A 49 8.81 -3.79 0.27
CA HIS A 49 8.36 -4.55 1.43
C HIS A 49 9.50 -5.45 1.93
N ARG A 50 10.26 -6.09 1.02
CA ARG A 50 11.45 -6.87 1.38
C ARG A 50 12.54 -6.05 2.09
N ARG A 51 12.55 -4.72 1.93
CA ARG A 51 13.63 -3.84 2.41
C ARG A 51 13.26 -2.94 3.59
N HIS A 52 11.97 -2.68 3.85
CA HIS A 52 11.58 -1.58 4.74
C HIS A 52 10.49 -1.88 5.78
N ARG A 53 10.14 -3.15 6.07
CA ARG A 53 9.04 -3.50 7.02
C ARG A 53 7.76 -2.69 6.76
N PHE A 54 7.43 -2.48 5.49
CA PHE A 54 6.21 -1.80 5.08
C PHE A 54 5.08 -2.83 5.11
N LYS A 55 4.32 -2.88 6.22
CA LYS A 55 3.14 -3.74 6.32
C LYS A 55 1.92 -2.96 5.86
N ILE A 56 1.09 -3.58 5.04
CA ILE A 56 -0.23 -3.07 4.70
C ILE A 56 -1.21 -4.01 5.37
N ASP A 57 -1.84 -3.52 6.43
CA ASP A 57 -2.63 -4.37 7.34
C ASP A 57 -4.12 -4.46 6.94
N ASP A 58 -4.59 -3.60 6.02
CA ASP A 58 -6.00 -3.54 5.60
C ASP A 58 -6.19 -3.15 4.12
N ALA A 59 -7.31 -3.59 3.52
CA ALA A 59 -7.71 -3.29 2.15
C ALA A 59 -7.92 -1.78 1.90
N GLY A 60 -8.39 -1.03 2.90
CA GLY A 60 -8.50 0.42 2.84
C GLY A 60 -7.15 1.11 2.70
N GLU A 61 -6.13 0.61 3.40
CA GLU A 61 -4.76 1.12 3.27
C GLU A 61 -4.17 0.76 1.91
N VAL A 62 -4.42 -0.44 1.37
CA VAL A 62 -4.04 -0.79 -0.02
C VAL A 62 -4.63 0.22 -1.01
N LYS A 63 -5.94 0.48 -0.91
CA LYS A 63 -6.64 1.42 -1.80
C LYS A 63 -6.10 2.85 -1.67
N ARG A 64 -5.84 3.31 -0.45
CA ARG A 64 -5.26 4.63 -0.17
C ARG A 64 -3.86 4.76 -0.80
N ARG A 65 -2.99 3.77 -0.59
CA ARG A 65 -1.63 3.70 -1.14
C ARG A 65 -1.61 3.64 -2.66
N LEU A 66 -2.52 2.85 -3.25
CA LEU A 66 -2.71 2.80 -4.71
C LEU A 66 -3.13 4.17 -5.27
N GLY A 67 -4.01 4.90 -4.57
CA GLY A 67 -4.36 6.26 -4.93
C GLY A 67 -3.16 7.22 -4.93
N HIS A 68 -2.28 7.12 -3.94
CA HIS A 68 -1.03 7.91 -3.90
C HIS A 68 -0.05 7.53 -5.01
N PHE A 69 0.04 6.23 -5.31
CA PHE A 69 0.86 5.71 -6.39
C PHE A 69 0.45 6.29 -7.74
N ARG A 70 -0.84 6.21 -8.10
CA ARG A 70 -1.39 6.77 -9.35
C ARG A 70 -1.09 8.27 -9.47
N LYS A 71 -1.39 9.05 -8.42
CA LYS A 71 -1.08 10.50 -8.40
C LYS A 71 0.42 10.79 -8.60
N SER A 72 1.29 9.98 -8.00
CA SER A 72 2.74 10.14 -8.15
C SER A 72 3.22 9.76 -9.55
N LYS A 73 2.63 8.72 -10.16
CA LYS A 73 2.91 8.28 -11.53
C LYS A 73 2.55 9.37 -12.54
N ASP A 74 1.35 9.94 -12.44
CA ASP A 74 0.91 11.06 -13.28
C ASP A 74 1.81 12.28 -13.15
N LEU A 75 2.23 12.59 -11.92
CA LEU A 75 3.14 13.70 -11.66
C LEU A 75 4.49 13.46 -12.36
N ILE A 76 5.07 12.28 -12.17
CA ILE A 76 6.35 11.90 -12.79
C ILE A 76 6.24 11.93 -14.31
N GLN A 77 5.14 11.46 -14.89
CA GLN A 77 4.94 11.46 -16.32
C GLN A 77 4.89 12.89 -16.88
N ARG A 78 4.17 13.80 -16.21
CA ARG A 78 4.16 15.23 -16.57
C ARG A 78 5.55 15.85 -16.49
N PHE A 79 6.32 15.54 -15.46
CA PHE A 79 7.69 16.05 -15.31
C PHE A 79 8.65 15.47 -16.36
N ARG A 80 8.53 14.20 -16.73
CA ARG A 80 9.33 13.60 -17.82
C ARG A 80 9.04 14.28 -19.15
N ASN A 81 7.77 14.56 -19.45
CA ASN A 81 7.37 15.26 -20.66
C ASN A 81 7.93 16.69 -20.69
N LYS A 82 7.91 17.39 -19.55
CA LYS A 82 8.43 18.76 -19.41
C LYS A 82 9.96 18.84 -19.40
N HIS A 83 10.64 17.84 -18.84
CA HIS A 83 12.09 17.83 -18.64
C HIS A 83 12.70 16.55 -19.21
N LYS A 84 12.90 16.53 -20.54
CA LYS A 84 13.40 15.37 -21.29
C LYS A 84 14.76 14.83 -20.79
N ASN A 85 15.58 15.67 -20.15
CA ASN A 85 16.90 15.30 -19.63
C ASN A 85 16.88 14.79 -18.18
N ALA A 86 15.75 14.90 -17.46
CA ALA A 86 15.67 14.54 -16.04
C ALA A 86 15.05 13.13 -15.86
N LYS A 87 15.79 12.23 -15.20
CA LYS A 87 15.34 10.85 -14.93
C LYS A 87 14.48 10.78 -13.67
N PHE A 88 13.22 11.17 -13.78
CA PHE A 88 12.23 10.96 -12.70
C PHE A 88 11.80 9.49 -12.65
N ARG A 89 11.79 8.86 -11.47
CA ARG A 89 11.42 7.44 -11.27
C ARG A 89 10.54 7.27 -10.02
N LEU A 90 9.63 6.28 -10.08
CA LEU A 90 8.82 5.85 -8.93
C LEU A 90 9.73 5.19 -7.88
N ASN A 91 9.47 5.48 -6.60
CA ASN A 91 10.23 4.96 -5.47
C ASN A 91 9.29 4.68 -4.28
N LYS A 92 9.83 4.19 -3.15
CA LYS A 92 9.01 3.88 -1.95
C LYS A 92 8.15 5.05 -1.45
N PHE A 93 8.60 6.29 -1.64
CA PHE A 93 7.86 7.48 -1.22
C PHE A 93 6.73 7.81 -2.20
N SER A 94 6.72 7.26 -3.42
CA SER A 94 5.59 7.39 -4.35
C SER A 94 4.29 6.78 -3.80
N LEU A 95 4.38 5.94 -2.77
CA LEU A 95 3.24 5.37 -2.06
C LEU A 95 2.73 6.25 -0.89
N MET A 96 3.40 7.37 -0.62
CA MET A 96 3.13 8.22 0.55
C MET A 96 2.50 9.56 0.16
N SER A 97 1.68 10.09 1.06
CA SER A 97 1.18 11.47 0.97
C SER A 97 2.32 12.48 1.15
N LYS A 98 2.03 13.77 0.90
CA LYS A 98 3.01 14.84 1.09
C LYS A 98 3.36 15.00 2.57
N GLU A 99 2.36 14.86 3.44
CA GLU A 99 2.45 14.96 4.88
C GLU A 99 3.29 13.81 5.45
N GLU A 100 3.03 12.57 5.01
CA GLU A 100 3.80 11.40 5.42
C GLU A 100 5.28 11.51 5.00
N LYS A 101 5.54 12.04 3.79
CA LYS A 101 6.91 12.35 3.35
C LYS A 101 7.54 13.39 4.25
N GLN A 102 6.83 14.48 4.53
CA GLN A 102 7.34 15.58 5.34
C GLN A 102 7.68 15.14 6.76
N GLN A 103 6.83 14.31 7.38
CA GLN A 103 7.11 13.71 8.67
C GLN A 103 8.36 12.81 8.61
N HIS A 104 8.44 11.92 7.63
CA HIS A 104 9.60 11.02 7.47
C HIS A 104 10.90 11.81 7.28
N PHE A 105 10.93 12.80 6.39
CA PHE A 105 12.14 13.61 6.15
C PHE A 105 12.44 14.56 7.32
N GLY A 106 11.43 15.07 8.02
CA GLY A 106 11.59 15.88 9.22
C GLY A 106 12.41 15.14 10.29
N VAL A 107 12.03 13.91 10.61
CA VAL A 107 12.77 13.06 11.57
C VAL A 107 14.21 12.82 11.12
N VAL A 108 14.42 12.51 9.84
CA VAL A 108 15.76 12.25 9.28
C VAL A 108 16.67 13.48 9.37
N LEU A 109 16.16 14.67 9.03
CA LEU A 109 16.92 15.92 9.07
C LEU A 109 17.26 16.31 10.52
N SER A 110 16.31 16.18 11.45
CA SER A 110 16.54 16.45 12.87
C SER A 110 17.61 15.54 13.48
N ASN A 111 17.59 14.25 13.17
CA ASN A 111 18.61 13.31 13.64
C ASN A 111 20.00 13.61 13.05
N ARG A 112 20.04 14.03 11.78
CA ARG A 112 21.30 14.45 11.13
C ARG A 112 21.88 15.72 11.75
N ALA A 113 21.04 16.69 12.11
CA ALA A 113 21.47 17.90 12.80
C ALA A 113 22.04 17.61 14.20
N LYS A 114 21.34 16.75 14.98
CA LYS A 114 21.84 16.30 16.29
C LYS A 114 23.19 15.62 16.18
N SER A 115 23.35 14.67 15.24
CA SER A 115 24.63 13.98 15.03
C SER A 115 25.76 14.90 14.56
N ARG A 116 25.45 15.97 13.81
CA ARG A 116 26.46 16.95 13.39
C ARG A 116 26.93 17.79 14.58
N ALA A 117 25.99 18.25 15.41
CA ALA A 117 26.30 19.03 16.61
C ALA A 117 27.21 18.27 17.59
N THR A 118 27.01 16.95 17.77
CA THR A 118 27.85 16.11 18.66
C THR A 118 29.25 15.78 18.10
N ARG A 119 29.52 16.03 16.81
CA ARG A 119 30.86 15.80 16.20
C ARG A 119 31.72 17.06 16.12
N SER A 120 31.12 18.22 16.31
CA SER A 120 31.80 19.52 16.34
C SER A 120 31.99 20.06 17.77
N ALA A 121 31.52 19.31 18.76
CA ALA A 121 31.89 19.43 20.18
C ALA A 121 32.95 18.36 20.49
#